data_AF-G8YKT2-F1
#
_entry.id   AF-G8YKT2-F1
#
_cell.length_a   1.000
_cell.length_b   1.000
_cell.length_c   1.000
_cell.angle_alpha   90.00
_cell.angle_beta   90.00
_cell.angle_gamma   90.00
#
_symmetry.space_group_name_H-M   'P 1'
#
loop_
_entity.id
_entity.type
_entity.pdbx_description
1 polymer ?
#
loop_
_entity_poly.entity_id
_entity_poly.type
_entity_poly.pdbx_seq_one_letter_code
_entity_poly.pdbx_strand_id
1 'polypeptide(L)'
;MGRSTMSMSHTFMHLRSSKYGRAVAENVEYLVFVVLPILLVLVVASIALDIDTLKKGSENFKVVLLSRPFCEANPQECGDLMDPAFGKPGILKKTKFTNYELVYIRHHFVEAFDNTVVWILMSPFFKTIVQKIRRPSDPITFWYNVEEVLRIMLAICNSMLFHTLRGVLMSRMWVFIFIGIFSTIYMSWKTPLDAIDSILGKGNGVI
;
A
#
# COMPACT_ATOMS: atom_id res chain seq x y z
N MET A 1 72.31 -10.46 -6.85
CA MET A 1 71.11 -10.04 -6.09
C MET A 1 70.69 -8.67 -6.60
N GLY A 2 69.47 -8.53 -7.10
CA GLY A 2 68.92 -7.26 -7.60
C GLY A 2 67.63 -7.53 -8.36
N ARG A 3 66.52 -7.56 -7.62
CA ARG A 3 65.18 -7.99 -8.04
C ARG A 3 64.58 -7.09 -9.12
N SER A 4 63.92 -7.75 -10.06
CA SER A 4 62.85 -7.23 -10.92
C SER A 4 61.72 -6.60 -10.10
N THR A 5 61.44 -5.32 -10.31
CA THR A 5 60.14 -4.70 -10.01
C THR A 5 59.89 -3.58 -11.00
N MET A 6 59.56 -3.94 -12.24
CA MET A 6 59.05 -2.97 -13.20
C MET A 6 58.10 -3.66 -14.19
N SER A 7 56.94 -4.10 -13.71
CA SER A 7 55.77 -4.38 -14.55
C SER A 7 54.57 -4.76 -13.68
N MET A 8 53.89 -3.77 -13.12
CA MET A 8 52.55 -4.02 -12.54
C MET A 8 51.64 -2.78 -12.49
N SER A 9 52.12 -1.60 -12.93
CA SER A 9 51.31 -0.37 -12.93
C SER A 9 50.60 -0.14 -14.27
N HIS A 10 51.17 -0.58 -15.39
CA HIS A 10 50.58 -0.38 -16.73
C HIS A 10 49.40 -1.30 -17.05
N THR A 11 49.29 -2.45 -16.38
CA THR A 11 48.23 -3.43 -16.67
C THR A 11 46.88 -3.02 -16.07
N PHE A 12 46.87 -2.26 -14.98
CA PHE A 12 45.61 -1.87 -14.31
C PHE A 12 44.94 -0.66 -14.97
N MET A 13 45.71 0.23 -15.62
CA MET A 13 45.16 1.35 -16.40
C MET A 13 44.55 0.90 -17.73
N HIS A 14 45.00 -0.21 -18.31
CA HIS A 14 44.51 -0.67 -19.61
C HIS A 14 43.12 -1.34 -19.57
N LEU A 15 42.67 -1.77 -18.39
CA LEU A 15 41.31 -2.33 -18.20
C LEU A 15 40.23 -1.23 -18.14
N ARG A 16 40.60 0.02 -17.84
CA ARG A 16 39.66 1.15 -17.71
C ARG A 16 39.40 1.90 -19.02
N SER A 17 40.26 1.74 -20.02
CA SER A 17 40.14 2.29 -21.38
C SER A 17 39.54 1.28 -22.39
N SER A 18 39.26 0.06 -21.94
CA SER A 18 38.73 -0.99 -22.79
C SER A 18 37.22 -0.84 -22.99
N LYS A 19 36.72 -0.96 -24.24
CA LYS A 19 35.27 -1.07 -24.56
C LYS A 19 34.54 -2.06 -23.64
N TYR A 20 35.24 -3.06 -23.11
CA TYR A 20 34.72 -4.04 -22.17
C TYR A 20 34.39 -3.44 -20.79
N GLY A 21 35.18 -2.51 -20.27
CA GLY A 21 34.92 -1.88 -18.96
C GLY A 21 33.66 -1.01 -18.97
N ARG A 22 33.40 -0.33 -20.10
CA ARG A 22 32.20 0.48 -20.30
C ARG A 22 30.95 -0.41 -20.46
N ALA A 23 31.05 -1.48 -21.25
CA ALA A 23 29.98 -2.47 -21.38
C ALA A 23 29.67 -3.19 -20.06
N VAL A 24 30.67 -3.47 -19.22
CA VAL A 24 30.45 -4.08 -17.90
C VAL A 24 29.75 -3.09 -16.96
N ALA A 25 30.11 -1.80 -16.97
CA ALA A 25 29.44 -0.78 -16.17
C ALA A 25 27.97 -0.58 -16.59
N GLU A 26 27.69 -0.49 -17.89
CA GLU A 26 26.33 -0.38 -18.44
C GLU A 26 25.46 -1.61 -18.07
N ASN A 27 26.05 -2.82 -18.13
CA ASN A 27 25.36 -4.05 -17.73
C ASN A 27 25.07 -4.11 -16.22
N VAL A 28 25.99 -3.61 -15.38
CA VAL A 28 25.77 -3.52 -13.92
C VAL A 28 24.69 -2.50 -13.60
N GLU A 29 24.69 -1.36 -14.27
CA GLU A 29 23.67 -0.32 -14.10
C GLU A 29 22.28 -0.84 -14.50
N TYR A 30 22.15 -1.49 -15.65
CA TYR A 30 20.91 -2.12 -16.07
C TYR A 30 20.44 -3.19 -15.06
N LEU A 31 21.38 -3.99 -14.54
CA LEU A 31 21.07 -5.01 -13.54
C LEU A 31 20.54 -4.40 -12.24
N VAL A 32 21.15 -3.31 -11.74
CA VAL A 32 20.78 -2.68 -10.47
C VAL A 32 19.50 -1.85 -10.59
N PHE A 33 19.29 -1.11 -11.68
CA PHE A 33 18.17 -0.18 -11.80
C PHE A 33 16.94 -0.77 -12.51
N VAL A 34 17.07 -1.88 -13.22
CA VAL A 34 15.97 -2.52 -13.96
C VAL A 34 15.72 -3.94 -13.47
N VAL A 35 16.74 -4.81 -13.54
CA VAL A 35 16.56 -6.23 -13.26
C VAL A 35 16.27 -6.49 -11.78
N LEU A 36 16.99 -5.83 -10.87
CA LEU A 36 16.87 -6.05 -9.43
C LEU A 36 15.53 -5.54 -8.86
N PRO A 37 15.01 -4.35 -9.24
CA PRO A 37 13.67 -3.92 -8.85
C PRO A 37 12.56 -4.83 -9.40
N ILE A 38 12.69 -5.30 -10.65
CA ILE A 38 11.72 -6.25 -11.23
C ILE A 38 11.76 -7.58 -10.47
N LEU A 39 12.94 -8.12 -10.19
CA LEU A 39 13.10 -9.33 -9.36
C LEU A 39 12.51 -9.14 -7.96
N LEU A 40 12.71 -7.98 -7.35
CA LEU A 40 12.14 -7.66 -6.05
C LEU A 40 10.61 -7.64 -6.10
N VAL A 41 10.00 -7.03 -7.12
CA VAL A 41 8.55 -7.07 -7.34
C VAL A 41 8.07 -8.51 -7.54
N LEU A 42 8.80 -9.34 -8.29
CA LEU A 42 8.45 -10.75 -8.50
C LEU A 42 8.55 -11.58 -7.21
N VAL A 43 9.57 -11.34 -6.37
CA VAL A 43 9.72 -12.01 -5.06
C VAL A 43 8.62 -11.57 -4.10
N VAL A 44 8.37 -10.26 -4.00
CA VAL A 44 7.27 -9.70 -3.19
C VAL A 44 5.93 -10.23 -3.69
N ALA A 45 5.72 -10.33 -5.00
CA ALA A 45 4.54 -10.96 -5.57
C ALA A 45 4.47 -12.44 -5.17
N SER A 46 5.55 -13.20 -5.27
CA SER A 46 5.56 -14.62 -4.90
C SER A 46 5.18 -14.85 -3.43
N ILE A 47 5.67 -13.99 -2.52
CA ILE A 47 5.33 -14.04 -1.09
C ILE A 47 3.88 -13.57 -0.86
N ALA A 48 3.47 -12.46 -1.49
CA ALA A 48 2.10 -11.96 -1.39
C ALA A 48 1.07 -12.89 -2.04
N LEU A 49 1.49 -13.79 -2.93
CA LEU A 49 0.67 -14.80 -3.60
C LEU A 49 0.63 -16.13 -2.86
N ASP A 50 1.39 -16.27 -1.77
CA ASP A 50 1.19 -17.40 -0.88
C ASP A 50 -0.19 -17.29 -0.24
N ILE A 51 -1.09 -18.17 -0.69
CA ILE A 51 -2.50 -18.19 -0.31
C ILE A 51 -2.64 -18.38 1.19
N ASP A 52 -1.72 -19.08 1.85
CA ASP A 52 -1.76 -19.30 3.29
C ASP A 52 -1.39 -18.03 4.07
N THR A 53 -0.40 -17.27 3.59
CA THR A 53 -0.05 -15.97 4.15
C THR A 53 -1.18 -14.95 3.95
N LEU A 54 -1.81 -14.94 2.78
CA LEU A 54 -3.00 -14.13 2.52
C LEU A 54 -4.19 -14.55 3.38
N LYS A 55 -4.41 -15.85 3.59
CA LYS A 55 -5.54 -16.38 4.35
C LYS A 55 -5.40 -16.04 5.83
N LYS A 56 -4.23 -16.27 6.44
CA LYS A 56 -3.89 -15.86 7.81
C LYS A 56 -3.95 -14.34 8.01
N GLY A 57 -3.55 -13.57 7.01
CA GLY A 57 -3.72 -12.11 6.98
C GLY A 57 -5.20 -11.71 6.91
N SER A 58 -6.00 -12.38 6.07
CA SER A 58 -7.41 -12.09 5.84
C SER A 58 -8.33 -12.44 7.01
N GLU A 59 -7.96 -13.43 7.82
CA GLU A 59 -8.71 -13.80 9.03
C GLU A 59 -8.59 -12.71 10.10
N ASN A 60 -7.43 -12.05 10.19
CA ASN A 60 -7.20 -10.96 11.13
C ASN A 60 -7.59 -9.60 10.56
N PHE A 61 -7.62 -9.45 9.24
CA PHE A 61 -7.95 -8.21 8.56
C PHE A 61 -9.27 -8.35 7.77
N LYS A 62 -10.38 -8.03 8.44
CA LYS A 62 -11.73 -7.98 7.84
C LYS A 62 -12.29 -6.58 7.93
N VAL A 63 -12.97 -6.16 6.86
CA VAL A 63 -13.78 -4.94 6.80
C VAL A 63 -15.04 -5.28 6.03
N VAL A 64 -16.13 -5.52 6.75
CA VAL A 64 -17.39 -6.03 6.19
C VAL A 64 -18.56 -5.35 6.88
N LEU A 65 -19.52 -4.89 6.07
CA LEU A 65 -20.81 -4.41 6.53
C LEU A 65 -21.86 -5.51 6.31
N LEU A 66 -22.37 -6.07 7.41
CA LEU A 66 -23.37 -7.12 7.40
C LEU A 66 -24.75 -6.50 7.61
N SER A 67 -25.70 -6.87 6.76
CA SER A 67 -27.12 -6.56 6.97
C SER A 67 -27.85 -7.79 7.49
N ARG A 68 -28.97 -7.58 8.18
CA ARG A 68 -29.82 -8.67 8.64
C ARG A 68 -30.25 -9.63 7.49
N PRO A 69 -30.72 -9.16 6.32
CA PRO A 69 -31.07 -10.05 5.21
C PRO A 69 -29.87 -10.88 4.71
N PHE A 70 -28.66 -10.31 4.74
CA PHE A 70 -27.45 -11.04 4.37
C PHE A 70 -27.15 -12.18 5.35
N CYS A 71 -27.29 -11.93 6.66
CA CYS A 71 -27.07 -12.96 7.68
C CYS A 71 -28.16 -14.05 7.67
N GLU A 72 -29.40 -13.69 7.33
CA GLU A 72 -30.48 -14.67 7.15
C GLU A 72 -30.20 -15.60 5.96
N ALA A 73 -29.62 -15.07 4.88
CA ALA A 73 -29.20 -15.87 3.73
C ALA A 73 -27.93 -16.70 3.97
N ASN A 74 -27.00 -16.22 4.80
CA ASN A 74 -25.69 -16.85 5.05
C ASN A 74 -25.40 -16.97 6.57
N PRO A 75 -26.10 -17.87 7.29
CA PRO A 75 -26.05 -17.93 8.74
C PRO A 75 -24.70 -18.42 9.29
N GLN A 76 -24.02 -19.33 8.61
CA GLN A 76 -22.70 -19.83 9.04
C GLN A 76 -21.63 -18.75 8.96
N GLU A 77 -21.56 -18.03 7.83
CA GLU A 77 -20.57 -16.96 7.63
C GLU A 77 -20.78 -15.78 8.59
N CYS A 78 -22.04 -15.39 8.85
CA CYS A 78 -22.33 -14.40 9.89
C CYS A 78 -22.01 -14.93 11.29
N GLY A 79 -22.26 -16.21 11.58
CA GLY A 79 -21.94 -16.84 12.85
C GLY A 79 -20.44 -16.75 13.17
N ASP A 80 -19.61 -17.15 12.21
CA ASP A 80 -18.15 -17.08 12.33
C ASP A 80 -17.67 -15.63 12.53
N LEU A 81 -18.14 -14.68 11.71
CA LEU A 81 -17.76 -13.27 11.84
C LEU A 81 -18.24 -12.64 13.16
N MET A 82 -19.35 -13.13 13.72
CA MET A 82 -19.92 -12.66 14.98
C MET A 82 -19.29 -13.33 16.21
N ASP A 83 -18.59 -14.46 16.06
CA ASP A 83 -17.88 -15.15 17.13
C ASP A 83 -16.74 -14.26 17.69
N PRO A 84 -16.65 -14.05 19.03
CA PRO A 84 -15.51 -13.40 19.66
C PRO A 84 -14.16 -14.14 19.49
N ALA A 85 -14.20 -15.45 19.26
CA ALA A 85 -13.03 -16.31 19.04
C ALA A 85 -12.56 -16.33 17.58
N PHE A 86 -13.27 -15.67 16.67
CA PHE A 86 -12.89 -15.60 15.27
C PHE A 86 -11.69 -14.68 15.05
N GLY A 87 -10.59 -15.27 14.57
CA GLY A 87 -9.30 -14.59 14.43
C GLY A 87 -8.63 -14.31 15.79
N LYS A 88 -7.73 -13.32 15.84
CA LYS A 88 -7.12 -12.89 17.11
C LYS A 88 -8.06 -11.98 17.90
N PRO A 89 -8.32 -12.26 19.20
CA PRO A 89 -9.23 -11.47 20.02
C PRO A 89 -8.74 -10.03 20.15
N GLY A 90 -9.67 -9.08 20.01
CA GLY A 90 -9.41 -7.64 20.14
C GLY A 90 -8.91 -6.94 18.86
N ILE A 91 -8.57 -7.69 17.81
CA ILE A 91 -8.14 -7.12 16.52
C ILE A 91 -9.35 -6.68 15.67
N LEU A 92 -10.42 -7.48 15.67
CA LEU A 92 -11.66 -7.15 14.99
C LEU A 92 -12.62 -6.43 15.95
N LYS A 93 -13.15 -5.32 15.48
CA LYS A 93 -14.05 -4.40 16.20
C LYS A 93 -15.42 -4.44 15.54
N LYS A 94 -16.46 -4.49 16.38
CA LYS A 94 -17.84 -4.67 15.96
C LYS A 94 -18.65 -3.46 16.39
N THR A 95 -19.33 -2.81 15.46
CA THR A 95 -20.27 -1.72 15.74
C THR A 95 -21.64 -2.10 15.21
N LYS A 96 -22.66 -2.03 16.07
CA LYS A 96 -24.05 -2.24 15.69
C LYS A 96 -24.70 -0.89 15.42
N PHE A 97 -25.34 -0.76 14.26
CA PHE A 97 -26.15 0.39 13.90
C PHE A 97 -27.60 0.03 14.14
N THR A 98 -28.13 0.49 15.28
CA THR A 98 -29.47 0.10 15.75
C THR A 98 -30.58 0.62 14.85
N ASN A 99 -30.40 1.80 14.24
CA ASN A 99 -31.43 2.41 13.40
C ASN A 99 -31.58 1.74 12.02
N TYR A 100 -30.58 0.94 11.60
CA TYR A 100 -30.53 0.36 10.25
C TYR A 100 -30.38 -1.17 10.25
N GLU A 101 -30.35 -1.81 11.41
CA GLU A 101 -30.12 -3.26 11.56
C GLU A 101 -28.84 -3.75 10.84
N LEU A 102 -27.78 -2.95 10.92
CA LEU A 102 -26.48 -3.24 10.31
C LEU A 102 -25.43 -3.56 11.38
N VAL A 103 -24.52 -4.46 11.06
CA VAL A 103 -23.35 -4.77 11.87
C VAL A 103 -22.10 -4.53 11.04
N TYR A 104 -21.26 -3.61 11.49
CA TYR A 104 -20.01 -3.30 10.85
C TYR A 104 -18.85 -3.92 11.62
N ILE A 105 -18.14 -4.82 10.94
CA ILE A 105 -16.99 -5.55 11.47
C ILE A 105 -15.76 -5.03 10.75
N ARG A 106 -14.79 -4.52 11.50
CA ARG A 106 -13.59 -3.91 10.94
C ARG A 106 -12.35 -4.18 11.77
N HIS A 107 -11.19 -4.13 11.14
CA HIS A 107 -9.91 -4.12 11.83
C HIS A 107 -9.74 -2.86 12.71
N HIS A 108 -9.08 -2.99 13.87
CA HIS A 108 -8.87 -1.86 14.82
C HIS A 108 -8.22 -0.61 14.19
N PHE A 109 -7.35 -0.78 13.20
CA PHE A 109 -6.77 0.34 12.46
C PHE A 109 -7.83 1.15 11.70
N VAL A 110 -8.78 0.46 11.07
CA VAL A 110 -9.89 1.10 10.36
C VAL A 110 -10.83 1.77 11.35
N GLU A 111 -11.03 1.18 12.54
CA GLU A 111 -11.74 1.85 13.62
C GLU A 111 -11.08 3.16 14.07
N ALA A 112 -9.76 3.16 14.27
CA ALA A 112 -9.03 4.37 14.63
C ALA A 112 -9.22 5.46 13.56
N PHE A 113 -9.08 5.08 12.28
CA PHE A 113 -9.30 6.00 11.16
C PHE A 113 -10.73 6.55 11.11
N ASP A 114 -11.74 5.68 11.17
CA ASP A 114 -13.16 6.07 11.16
C ASP A 114 -13.47 7.03 12.31
N ASN A 115 -12.96 6.75 13.51
CA ASN A 115 -13.14 7.63 14.67
C ASN A 115 -12.45 8.99 14.48
N THR A 116 -11.27 9.04 13.84
CA THR A 116 -10.61 10.30 13.50
C THR A 116 -11.46 11.12 12.51
N VAL A 117 -11.98 10.48 11.46
CA VAL A 117 -12.83 11.16 10.47
C VAL A 117 -14.12 11.68 11.11
N VAL A 118 -14.78 10.86 11.92
CA VAL A 118 -15.98 11.26 12.68
C VAL A 118 -15.65 12.42 13.61
N TRP A 119 -14.53 12.38 14.34
CA TRP A 119 -14.14 13.46 15.25
C TRP A 119 -13.94 14.79 14.52
N ILE A 120 -13.31 14.78 13.34
CA ILE A 120 -13.11 15.97 12.51
C ILE A 120 -14.46 16.54 12.03
N LEU A 121 -15.32 15.68 11.48
CA LEU A 121 -16.60 16.08 10.89
C LEU A 121 -17.67 16.43 11.94
N MET A 122 -17.55 15.89 13.15
CA MET A 122 -18.43 16.20 14.28
C MET A 122 -17.84 17.27 15.21
N SER A 123 -16.76 17.92 14.79
CA SER A 123 -16.13 19.01 15.55
C SER A 123 -17.11 20.18 15.78
N PRO A 124 -16.96 20.94 16.87
CA PRO A 124 -17.82 22.10 17.16
C PRO A 124 -17.86 23.12 16.02
N PHE A 125 -16.73 23.29 15.32
CA PHE A 125 -16.62 24.16 14.15
C PHE A 125 -17.56 23.71 13.03
N PHE A 126 -17.51 22.43 12.65
CA PHE A 126 -18.36 21.90 11.58
C PHE A 126 -19.84 21.92 11.97
N LYS A 127 -20.14 21.56 13.23
CA LYS A 127 -21.51 21.63 13.77
C LYS A 127 -22.10 23.03 13.67
N THR A 128 -21.30 24.05 13.99
CA THR A 128 -21.72 25.46 13.90
C THR A 128 -22.03 25.87 12.46
N ILE A 129 -21.21 25.44 11.50
CA ILE A 129 -21.44 25.71 10.07
C ILE A 129 -22.77 25.11 9.61
N VAL A 130 -23.01 23.83 9.91
CA VAL A 130 -24.25 23.14 9.52
C VAL A 130 -25.46 23.78 10.19
N GLN A 131 -25.36 24.16 11.47
CA GLN A 131 -26.44 24.85 12.20
C GLN A 131 -26.80 26.22 11.62
N LYS A 132 -25.86 26.90 10.97
CA LYS A 132 -26.14 28.15 10.23
C LYS A 132 -26.97 27.90 8.97
N ILE A 133 -26.80 26.75 8.33
CA ILE A 133 -27.53 26.36 7.11
C ILE A 133 -28.90 25.75 7.46
N ARG A 134 -28.94 24.88 8.47
CA ARG A 134 -30.14 24.17 8.91
C ARG A 134 -30.23 24.23 10.43
N ARG A 135 -31.29 24.84 10.95
CA ARG A 135 -31.57 24.90 12.40
C ARG A 135 -32.52 23.75 12.78
N PRO A 136 -32.02 22.64 13.33
CA PRO A 136 -32.89 21.54 13.76
C PRO A 136 -33.71 21.96 15.00
N SER A 137 -34.97 21.53 15.05
CA SER A 137 -35.86 21.72 16.20
C SER A 137 -35.39 20.95 17.44
N ASP A 138 -34.77 19.77 17.23
CA ASP A 138 -34.08 18.98 18.25
C ASP A 138 -32.62 18.73 17.83
N PRO A 139 -31.68 19.55 18.32
CA PRO A 139 -30.26 19.42 17.98
C PRO A 139 -29.63 18.10 18.43
N ILE A 140 -30.08 17.52 19.56
CA ILE A 140 -29.44 16.34 20.15
C ILE A 140 -29.69 15.13 19.26
N THR A 141 -30.97 14.85 18.98
CA THR A 141 -31.37 13.73 18.11
C THR A 141 -30.87 13.93 16.69
N PHE A 142 -30.89 15.17 16.18
CA PHE A 142 -30.33 15.48 14.86
C PHE A 142 -28.86 15.09 14.75
N TRP A 143 -28.02 15.50 15.71
CA TRP A 143 -26.59 15.20 15.67
C TRP A 143 -26.28 13.72 15.90
N TYR A 144 -27.06 13.02 16.73
CA TYR A 144 -26.96 11.57 16.89
C TYR A 144 -27.20 10.85 15.56
N ASN A 145 -28.28 11.21 14.86
CA ASN A 145 -28.61 10.61 13.56
C ASN A 145 -27.56 10.93 12.49
N VAL A 146 -27.05 12.16 12.46
CA VAL A 146 -25.96 12.56 11.55
C VAL A 146 -24.69 11.74 11.81
N GLU A 147 -24.34 11.52 13.07
CA GLU A 147 -23.18 10.70 13.43
C GLU A 147 -23.35 9.26 12.94
N GLU A 148 -24.51 8.65 13.18
CA GLU A 148 -24.78 7.27 12.76
C GLU A 148 -24.74 7.14 11.23
N VAL A 149 -25.38 8.06 10.51
CA VAL A 149 -25.33 8.11 9.04
C VAL A 149 -23.90 8.26 8.54
N LEU A 150 -23.10 9.14 9.15
CA LEU A 150 -21.70 9.31 8.79
C LEU A 150 -20.90 8.02 8.98
N ARG A 151 -21.10 7.32 10.11
CA ARG A 151 -20.45 6.03 10.38
C ARG A 151 -20.87 4.95 9.39
N ILE A 152 -22.14 4.93 8.97
CA ILE A 152 -22.62 4.00 7.93
C ILE A 152 -21.98 4.32 6.58
N MET A 153 -21.90 5.60 6.18
CA MET A 153 -21.24 6.01 4.93
C MET A 153 -19.76 5.60 4.92
N LEU A 154 -19.06 5.79 6.04
CA LEU A 154 -17.68 5.30 6.19
C LEU A 154 -17.60 3.77 6.09
N ALA A 155 -18.54 3.04 6.71
CA ALA A 155 -18.58 1.59 6.62
C ALA A 155 -18.75 1.10 5.17
N ILE A 156 -19.64 1.74 4.39
CA ILE A 156 -19.86 1.43 2.98
C ILE A 156 -18.59 1.73 2.17
N CYS A 157 -18.03 2.94 2.30
CA CYS A 157 -16.82 3.35 1.57
C CYS A 157 -15.64 2.42 1.85
N ASN A 158 -15.38 2.12 3.13
CA ASN A 158 -14.31 1.22 3.52
C ASN A 158 -14.57 -0.20 3.00
N SER A 159 -15.79 -0.73 3.14
CA SER A 159 -16.14 -2.06 2.62
C SER A 159 -15.90 -2.14 1.11
N MET A 160 -16.30 -1.12 0.34
CA MET A 160 -16.05 -1.05 -1.10
C MET A 160 -14.56 -0.94 -1.44
N LEU A 161 -13.82 -0.09 -0.73
CA LEU A 161 -12.39 0.09 -0.90
C LEU A 161 -11.65 -1.23 -0.66
N PHE A 162 -11.91 -1.90 0.46
CA PHE A 162 -11.24 -3.15 0.81
C PHE A 162 -11.66 -4.31 -0.10
N HIS A 163 -12.91 -4.34 -0.55
CA HIS A 163 -13.32 -5.31 -1.57
C HIS A 163 -12.57 -5.09 -2.89
N THR A 164 -12.42 -3.83 -3.31
CA THR A 164 -11.66 -3.45 -4.50
C THR A 164 -10.18 -3.77 -4.36
N LEU A 165 -9.55 -3.42 -3.23
CA LEU A 165 -8.15 -3.73 -2.93
C LEU A 165 -7.91 -5.23 -2.94
N ARG A 166 -8.81 -6.02 -2.33
CA ARG A 166 -8.74 -7.48 -2.40
C ARG A 166 -8.82 -7.99 -3.84
N GLY A 167 -9.73 -7.42 -4.65
CA GLY A 167 -9.84 -7.73 -6.07
C GLY A 167 -8.55 -7.43 -6.84
N VAL A 168 -7.94 -6.26 -6.62
CA VAL A 168 -6.67 -5.85 -7.24
C VAL A 168 -5.51 -6.75 -6.82
N LEU A 169 -5.41 -7.06 -5.52
CA LEU A 169 -4.37 -7.96 -5.00
C LEU A 169 -4.48 -9.36 -5.62
N MET A 170 -5.70 -9.90 -5.68
CA MET A 170 -5.96 -11.23 -6.23
C MET A 170 -5.82 -11.28 -7.76
N SER A 171 -6.16 -10.21 -8.47
CA SER A 171 -6.05 -10.15 -9.94
C SER A 171 -4.61 -10.06 -10.43
N ARG A 172 -3.64 -9.79 -9.54
CA ARG A 172 -2.21 -9.64 -9.85
C ARG A 172 -1.89 -8.53 -10.85
N MET A 173 -2.87 -7.71 -11.22
CA MET A 173 -2.70 -6.60 -12.17
C MET A 173 -1.68 -5.57 -11.67
N TRP A 174 -1.56 -5.44 -10.35
CA TRP A 174 -0.59 -4.57 -9.70
C TRP A 174 0.86 -4.89 -10.11
N VAL A 175 1.21 -6.16 -10.37
CA VAL A 175 2.56 -6.55 -10.81
C VAL A 175 2.91 -5.88 -12.15
N PHE A 176 1.97 -5.88 -13.09
CA PHE A 176 2.14 -5.21 -14.38
C PHE A 176 2.23 -3.69 -14.24
N ILE A 177 1.48 -3.10 -13.31
CA ILE A 177 1.54 -1.66 -13.01
C ILE A 177 2.93 -1.29 -12.47
N PHE A 178 3.48 -2.04 -11.50
CA PHE A 178 4.81 -1.74 -10.97
C PHE A 178 5.91 -1.97 -12.00
N ILE A 179 5.86 -3.05 -12.78
CA ILE A 179 6.81 -3.27 -13.88
C ILE A 179 6.76 -2.09 -14.88
N GLY A 180 5.56 -1.64 -15.24
CA GLY A 180 5.37 -0.47 -16.11
C GLY A 180 5.93 0.83 -15.52
N ILE A 181 5.70 1.08 -14.23
CA ILE A 181 6.26 2.24 -13.52
C ILE A 181 7.79 2.18 -13.51
N PHE A 182 8.39 1.06 -13.11
CA PHE A 182 9.85 0.92 -13.10
C PHE A 182 10.45 1.08 -14.50
N SER A 183 9.83 0.50 -15.52
CA SER A 183 10.28 0.66 -16.92
C SER A 183 10.20 2.12 -17.39
N THR A 184 9.15 2.85 -17.01
CA THR A 184 8.94 4.25 -17.42
C THR A 184 9.85 5.21 -16.68
N ILE A 185 10.00 5.01 -15.35
CA ILE A 185 10.91 5.78 -14.51
C ILE A 185 12.35 5.56 -14.97
N TYR A 186 12.75 4.31 -15.25
CA TYR A 186 14.10 4.01 -15.77
C TYR A 186 14.42 4.83 -17.02
N MET A 187 13.51 4.86 -18.01
CA MET A 187 13.68 5.66 -19.22
C MET A 187 13.87 7.15 -18.94
N SER A 188 13.21 7.68 -17.91
CA SER A 188 13.33 9.09 -17.50
C SER A 188 14.61 9.38 -16.71
N TRP A 189 15.12 8.42 -15.95
CA TRP A 189 16.36 8.54 -15.17
C TRP A 189 17.63 8.27 -15.99
N LYS A 190 17.50 7.64 -17.16
CA LYS A 190 18.61 7.43 -18.09
C LYS A 190 19.36 8.73 -18.41
N THR A 191 18.65 9.80 -18.76
CA THR A 191 19.29 11.08 -19.15
C THR A 191 20.08 11.75 -18.00
N PRO A 192 19.55 11.85 -16.76
CA PRO A 192 20.34 12.27 -15.61
C PRO A 192 21.54 11.37 -15.30
N LEU A 193 21.38 10.04 -15.43
CA LEU A 193 22.46 9.09 -15.17
C LEU A 193 23.58 9.23 -16.20
N ASP A 194 23.24 9.35 -17.49
CA ASP A 194 24.19 9.63 -18.58
C ASP A 194 24.93 10.97 -18.35
N ALA A 195 24.23 11.98 -17.81
CA ALA A 195 24.83 13.27 -17.48
C ALA A 195 25.81 13.19 -16.29
N ILE A 196 25.45 12.43 -15.25
CA ILE A 196 26.31 12.18 -14.09
C ILE A 196 27.56 11.39 -14.52
N ASP A 197 27.41 10.37 -15.36
CA ASP A 197 28.53 9.58 -15.86
C ASP A 197 29.48 10.43 -16.74
N SER A 198 28.92 11.32 -17.57
CA SER A 198 29.71 12.31 -18.32
C SER A 198 30.51 13.25 -17.40
N ILE A 199 29.92 13.69 -16.28
CA ILE A 199 30.60 14.57 -15.30
C ILE A 199 31.70 13.80 -14.56
N LEU A 200 31.41 12.59 -14.08
CA LEU A 200 32.36 11.73 -13.38
C LEU A 200 33.51 11.26 -14.30
N GLY A 201 33.21 11.03 -15.58
CA GLY A 201 34.19 10.71 -16.62
C GLY A 201 35.13 11.88 -16.93
N LYS A 202 34.63 13.12 -16.92
CA LYS A 202 35.46 14.33 -17.08
C LYS A 202 36.33 14.64 -15.86
N GLY A 203 35.86 14.31 -14.65
CA GLY A 203 36.62 14.50 -13.41
C GLY A 203 37.87 13.62 -13.29
N ASN A 204 37.93 12.49 -14.01
CA ASN A 204 39.09 11.60 -14.04
C ASN A 204 40.10 11.90 -15.17
N GLY A 205 39.90 12.98 -15.95
CA GLY A 205 40.75 13.36 -17.08
C GLY A 205 41.71 14.53 -16.81
N VAL A 206 41.90 14.95 -15.55
CA VAL A 206 42.88 15.98 -15.17
C VAL A 206 43.95 15.35 -14.27
N ILE A 207 44.89 14.63 -14.89
CA ILE A 207 46.34 14.68 -14.63
C ILE A 207 47.04 14.43 -15.97
#